data_AF-A0A8S3ZBG4-F1
#
_entry.id   AF-A0A8S3ZBG4-F1
#
_cell.length_a   1.000
_cell.length_b   1.000
_cell.length_c   1.000
_cell.angle_alpha   90.00
_cell.angle_beta   90.00
_cell.angle_gamma   90.00
#
_symmetry.space_group_name_H-M   'P 1'
#
loop_
_entity.id
_entity.type
_entity.pdbx_description
1 polymer ?
#
loop_
_entity_poly.entity_id
_entity_poly.type
_entity_poly.pdbx_seq_one_letter_code
_entity_poly.pdbx_strand_id
1 'polypeptide(L)' 'IYTDWANHYLSKSRSKRHITDLQHDLSDGVLLAEVIEVITSTEITDIKFKPKTSAQM' A
#
# COMPACT_ATOMS: atom_id res chain seq x y z
N ILE A 1 4.26 11.85 -10.43
CA ILE A 1 3.57 10.91 -11.35
C ILE A 1 3.16 9.64 -10.62
N TYR A 2 4.04 8.68 -10.31
CA TYR A 2 3.62 7.42 -9.66
C TYR A 2 3.08 7.60 -8.23
N THR A 3 3.67 8.54 -7.47
CA THR A 3 3.16 8.95 -6.15
C THR A 3 1.72 9.47 -6.22
N ASP A 4 1.46 10.42 -7.12
CA ASP A 4 0.13 11.03 -7.27
C ASP A 4 -0.90 10.01 -7.76
N TRP A 5 -0.49 9.13 -8.69
CA TRP A 5 -1.31 8.04 -9.19
C TRP A 5 -1.68 7.07 -8.06
N ALA A 6 -0.72 6.63 -7.25
CA ALA A 6 -0.98 5.71 -6.13
C ALA A 6 -1.86 6.38 -5.07
N ASN A 7 -1.58 7.63 -4.72
CA ASN A 7 -2.39 8.42 -3.78
C ASN A 7 -3.83 8.63 -4.27
N HIS A 8 -4.06 8.76 -5.59
CA HIS A 8 -5.40 8.82 -6.14
C HIS A 8 -6.23 7.57 -5.82
N TYR A 9 -5.63 6.38 -5.88
CA TYR A 9 -6.33 5.14 -5.52
C TYR A 9 -6.43 4.96 -4.00
N LEU A 10 -5.38 5.27 -3.23
CA LEU A 10 -5.44 5.24 -1.77
C LEU A 10 -6.51 6.18 -1.20
N SER A 11 -6.75 7.33 -1.84
CA SER A 11 -7.82 8.26 -1.42
C SER A 11 -9.24 7.66 -1.52
N LYS A 12 -9.41 6.58 -2.30
CA LYS A 12 -10.67 5.83 -2.44
C LYS A 12 -10.76 4.66 -1.47
N SER A 13 -9.65 4.27 -0.83
CA SER A 13 -9.64 3.24 0.20
C SER A 13 -10.02 3.83 1.56
N ARG A 14 -10.14 2.99 2.59
CA ARG A 14 -10.35 3.44 3.97
C ARG A 14 -9.05 3.90 4.66
N SER A 15 -7.92 3.86 3.97
CA SER A 15 -6.62 4.18 4.56
C SER A 15 -6.40 5.68 4.64
N LYS A 16 -5.77 6.06 5.76
CA LYS A 16 -5.38 7.43 6.05
C LYS A 16 -3.94 7.71 5.59
N ARG A 17 -3.23 6.69 5.08
CA ARG A 17 -1.83 6.80 4.70
C ARG A 17 -1.74 7.49 3.33
N HIS A 18 -0.81 8.44 3.23
CA HIS A 18 -0.46 9.11 1.99
C HIS A 18 1.01 8.84 1.70
N ILE A 19 1.32 8.51 0.45
CA ILE A 19 2.69 8.28 0.00
C ILE A 19 3.34 9.64 -0.23
N THR A 20 4.46 9.85 0.44
CA THR A 20 5.34 11.03 0.29
C THR A 20 6.68 10.65 -0.33
N ASP A 21 7.19 9.47 0.02
CA ASP A 21 8.39 8.87 -0.56
C ASP A 21 8.04 7.45 -1.04
N LEU A 22 8.01 7.25 -2.35
CA LEU A 22 7.60 5.99 -2.95
C LEU A 22 8.52 4.82 -2.54
N GLN A 23 9.82 5.05 -2.36
CA GLN A 23 10.77 4.00 -2.02
C GLN A 23 10.65 3.61 -0.55
N HIS A 24 10.48 4.61 0.32
CA HIS A 24 10.38 4.37 1.76
C HIS A 24 9.00 3.85 2.15
N ASP A 25 7.93 4.46 1.65
CA ASP A 25 6.56 4.16 2.07
C ASP A 25 6.07 2.80 1.56
N LEU A 26 6.61 2.30 0.43
CA LEU A 26 6.28 0.97 -0.10
C LEU A 26 7.18 -0.15 0.47
N SER A 27 8.15 0.18 1.32
CA SER A 27 9.18 -0.77 1.76
C SER A 27 8.65 -1.96 2.56
N ASP A 28 7.49 -1.82 3.20
CA ASP A 28 6.83 -2.86 4.00
C ASP A 28 5.81 -3.70 3.20
N GLY A 29 5.62 -3.37 1.91
CA GLY A 29 4.66 -4.03 1.02
C GLY A 29 3.18 -3.77 1.32
N VAL A 30 2.83 -3.17 2.46
CA VAL A 30 1.44 -2.99 2.91
C VAL A 30 0.73 -1.95 2.04
N LEU A 31 1.38 -0.81 1.80
CA LEU A 31 0.83 0.24 0.95
C LEU A 31 0.72 -0.18 -0.52
N LEU A 32 1.67 -0.99 -0.99
CA LEU A 32 1.64 -1.52 -2.35
C LEU A 32 0.41 -2.39 -2.55
N ALA A 33 0.16 -3.28 -1.60
CA ALA A 33 -0.98 -4.17 -1.66
C ALA A 33 -2.30 -3.45 -1.59
N GLU A 34 -2.41 -2.44 -0.72
CA GLU A 34 -3.62 -1.63 -0.64
C GLU A 34 -3.94 -0.94 -1.98
N VAL A 35 -2.92 -0.43 -2.68
CA VAL A 35 -3.11 0.11 -4.04
C VAL A 35 -3.60 -0.97 -5.00
N ILE A 36 -3.04 -2.19 -4.94
CA ILE A 36 -3.46 -3.32 -5.79
C ILE A 36 -4.90 -3.74 -5.48
N GLU A 37 -5.29 -3.84 -4.20
CA GLU A 37 -6.65 -4.19 -3.79
C GLU A 37 -7.66 -3.20 -4.35
N VAL A 38 -7.37 -1.90 -4.29
CA VAL A 38 -8.27 -0.87 -4.83
C VAL A 38 -8.39 -0.97 -6.35
N ILE A 39 -7.29 -1.23 -7.07
CA ILE A 39 -7.29 -1.31 -8.54
C ILE A 39 -7.98 -2.58 -9.03
N THR A 40 -7.73 -3.70 -8.37
CA THR A 40 -8.27 -5.02 -8.73
C THR A 40 -9.64 -5.29 -8.14
N SER A 41 -10.10 -4.45 -7.21
CA SER A 41 -11.32 -4.67 -6.41
C SER A 41 -11.35 -6.06 -5.75
N THR A 42 -10.16 -6.58 -5.41
CA THR A 42 -9.96 -7.93 -4.85
C THR A 42 -9.20 -7.81 -3.55
N GLU A 43 -9.64 -8.51 -2.51
CA GLU A 43 -8.95 -8.55 -1.22
C GLU A 43 -7.72 -9.46 -1.28
N ILE A 44 -6.57 -8.97 -0.83
CA ILE A 44 -5.32 -9.73 -0.74
C ILE A 44 -5.23 -10.34 0.65
N THR A 45 -5.54 -11.63 0.75
CA THR A 45 -5.65 -12.34 2.03
C THR A 45 -4.31 -12.73 2.66
N ASP A 46 -3.22 -12.72 1.89
CA ASP A 46 -1.91 -13.20 2.35
C ASP A 46 -0.93 -12.06 2.63
N ILE A 47 -1.38 -11.09 3.43
CA ILE A 47 -0.57 -9.93 3.81
C ILE A 47 -0.50 -9.67 5.30
N LYS A 48 0.70 -9.32 5.73
CA LYS A 48 0.98 -8.90 7.10
C LYS A 48 0.81 -7.39 7.22
N PHE A 49 -0.34 -6.92 7.69
CA PHE A 49 -0.61 -5.47 7.87
C PHE A 49 0.31 -4.72 8.85
N LYS A 50 1.06 -5.47 9.67
CA LYS A 50 2.01 -4.93 10.67
C LYS A 50 3.25 -5.80 10.69
N PRO A 51 4.11 -5.72 9.66
CA PRO A 51 5.35 -6.48 9.64
C PRO A 51 6.27 -5.95 10.74
N LYS A 52 6.87 -6.87 11.50
CA LYS A 52 7.75 -6.54 12.65
C LYS A 52 9.20 -6.94 12.40
N THR A 53 9.46 -7.74 11.39
CA THR A 53 10.78 -8.28 11.07
C THR A 53 11.08 -8.08 9.59
N SER A 54 12.36 -8.03 9.22
CA SER A 54 12.74 -7.92 7.81
C SER A 54 12.27 -9.10 6.96
N ALA A 55 12.05 -10.28 7.54
CA ALA A 55 11.46 -11.42 6.85
C ALA A 55 9.94 -11.31 6.64
N GLN A 56 9.29 -10.32 7.25
CA GLN A 56 7.85 -10.05 7.09
C GLN A 56 7.56 -8.84 6.20
N MET A 57 8.60 -8.08 5.83
CA MET A 57 8.55 -6.97 4.89
C MET A 57 8.84 -7.49 3.49
#